data_AF-A0A842T714-F1
#
_entry.id   AF-A0A842T714-F1
#
_cell.length_a   1.000
_cell.length_b   1.000
_cell.length_c   1.000
_cell.angle_alpha   90.00
_cell.angle_beta   90.00
_cell.angle_gamma   90.00
#
_symmetry.space_group_name_H-M   'P 1'
#
loop_
_entity.id
_entity.type
_entity.pdbx_description
1 polymer ?
#
loop_
_entity_poly.entity_id
_entity_poly.type
_entity_poly.pdbx_seq_one_letter_code
_entity_poly.pdbx_strand_id
1 'polypeptide(L)'
;MNKMDSILANEKWYWKTIGIFNRFRFIEKDTGYFIKNYNNKFTISIDIDNYSIDYGENSYLQYKSPSKILKHKDIVILDCVDKLLRKGYDREDIVIIADAKSDEIPNILLMNQSGTHYVAFNCYRWGEKFENALSNFKKKIGSLFNYYEKNIKTRYLCIYSSYLDGGLPYKTYSLYDMSNYDREKILFHAGIFESDIKQYEITPLCSEDEKKKTIKKIKIKLSKYPQIDDFSVRNGVIIEYKGNEQEITIPNPITQIGMGAFWDCTFLKSIILNDGIMRIGGDAFYKCINLENLNIPSTVREIGNDPFAGCPSVSLENDSEHFILEDGVLYNRKKTQILHYPIKKQLKHFEIPSSVRYINKHTFYDNIHLRSIVIPKRVIWIENNIFSGCKVGKVVNESPYFCIDNGVLYNKNKSQVYSVFNHKLKKLVLPDNVQKIGKNSFYWCKNLEYLQISKNVTHIGYNPFVGCSKLELTNESSDFTIENGMLINKKLKLLKFCPNSCVDDTIEIPDYIKIIGRNSFSFCINLKTLRIPNSVKLIERGSFGGCSNLSEIKIPDSVEKIEKWAFSHCKKLSKVHISKDTKLEEYIFTESPTILIRT
;
A
#
# COMPACT_ATOMS: atom_id res chain seq x y z
N MET A 1 28.86 -28.15 -4.88
CA MET A 1 27.61 -27.37 -4.93
C MET A 1 26.55 -28.31 -5.45
N ASN A 2 25.80 -28.88 -4.51
CA ASN A 2 25.14 -30.17 -4.70
C ASN A 2 23.79 -29.98 -5.41
N LYS A 3 23.29 -31.05 -6.04
CA LYS A 3 21.98 -31.14 -6.71
C LYS A 3 20.82 -30.50 -5.91
N MET A 4 20.95 -30.48 -4.59
CA MET A 4 20.02 -29.86 -3.65
C MET A 4 20.05 -28.33 -3.67
N ASP A 5 21.22 -27.70 -3.84
CA ASP A 5 21.35 -26.24 -4.02
C ASP A 5 20.77 -25.80 -5.38
N SER A 6 20.90 -26.61 -6.43
CA SER A 6 20.26 -26.33 -7.73
C SER A 6 18.74 -26.51 -7.68
N ILE A 7 18.24 -27.50 -6.92
CA ILE A 7 16.79 -27.69 -6.70
C ILE A 7 16.23 -26.55 -5.86
N LEU A 8 16.90 -26.16 -4.78
CA LEU A 8 16.49 -25.03 -3.93
C LEU A 8 16.61 -23.68 -4.64
N ALA A 9 17.59 -23.52 -5.55
CA ALA A 9 17.71 -22.34 -6.40
C ALA A 9 16.59 -22.29 -7.46
N ASN A 10 16.25 -23.44 -8.07
CA ASN A 10 15.13 -23.57 -9.01
C ASN A 10 13.78 -23.36 -8.31
N GLU A 11 13.56 -23.88 -7.11
CA GLU A 11 12.36 -23.62 -6.31
C GLU A 11 12.27 -22.15 -5.89
N LYS A 12 13.35 -21.54 -5.39
CA LYS A 12 13.37 -20.11 -5.05
C LYS A 12 13.12 -19.22 -6.27
N TRP A 13 13.65 -19.60 -7.44
CA TRP A 13 13.38 -18.90 -8.70
C TRP A 13 11.92 -19.10 -9.13
N TYR A 14 11.40 -20.32 -9.10
CA TYR A 14 10.01 -20.69 -9.40
C TYR A 14 9.02 -19.88 -8.57
N TRP A 15 9.15 -19.86 -7.24
CA TRP A 15 8.26 -19.09 -6.35
C TRP A 15 8.40 -17.57 -6.54
N LYS A 16 9.60 -17.06 -6.83
CA LYS A 16 9.83 -15.64 -7.11
C LYS A 16 9.20 -15.23 -8.45
N THR A 17 9.29 -16.09 -9.47
CA THR A 17 8.75 -15.90 -10.81
C THR A 17 7.20 -15.97 -10.81
N ILE A 18 6.61 -16.93 -10.09
CA ILE A 18 5.15 -16.97 -9.84
C ILE A 18 4.68 -15.70 -9.12
N GLY A 19 5.42 -15.26 -8.09
CA GLY A 19 5.15 -14.01 -7.41
C GLY A 19 5.16 -12.79 -8.35
N ILE A 20 6.00 -12.80 -9.40
CA ILE A 20 6.05 -11.77 -10.43
C ILE A 20 4.84 -11.85 -11.37
N PHE A 21 4.47 -13.04 -11.87
CA PHE A 21 3.31 -13.20 -12.74
C PHE A 21 1.99 -12.88 -12.04
N ASN A 22 1.88 -13.20 -10.74
CA ASN A 22 0.76 -12.77 -9.91
C ASN A 22 0.69 -11.24 -9.79
N ARG A 23 1.84 -10.54 -9.67
CA ARG A 23 1.86 -9.06 -9.71
C ARG A 23 1.43 -8.51 -11.07
N PHE A 24 1.74 -9.21 -12.14
CA PHE A 24 1.22 -8.92 -13.48
C PHE A 24 -0.26 -9.27 -13.65
N ARG A 25 -0.92 -9.90 -12.67
CA ARG A 25 -2.31 -10.40 -12.75
C ARG A 25 -2.50 -11.49 -13.80
N PHE A 26 -1.49 -12.32 -14.04
CA PHE A 26 -1.70 -13.59 -14.72
C PHE A 26 -2.42 -14.56 -13.77
N ILE A 27 -3.31 -15.36 -14.33
CA ILE A 27 -4.08 -16.38 -13.62
C ILE A 27 -3.43 -17.71 -13.94
N GLU A 28 -2.96 -18.42 -12.91
CA GLU A 28 -2.54 -19.82 -13.07
C GLU A 28 -3.77 -20.66 -13.45
N LYS A 29 -3.71 -21.34 -14.59
CA LYS A 29 -4.76 -22.26 -15.02
C LYS A 29 -4.51 -23.64 -14.46
N ASP A 30 -3.30 -24.14 -14.68
CA ASP A 30 -2.80 -25.44 -14.27
C ASP A 30 -1.38 -25.24 -13.71
N THR A 31 -0.84 -26.20 -12.94
CA THR A 31 0.49 -26.05 -12.33
C THR A 31 1.53 -25.69 -13.38
N GLY A 32 2.16 -24.52 -13.23
CA GLY A 32 3.17 -24.04 -14.18
C GLY A 32 2.64 -23.29 -15.41
N TYR A 33 1.32 -23.19 -15.63
CA TYR A 33 0.75 -22.47 -16.79
C TYR A 33 -0.09 -21.25 -16.39
N PHE A 34 0.25 -20.07 -16.91
CA PHE A 34 -0.29 -18.77 -16.50
C PHE A 34 -0.88 -18.04 -17.70
N ILE A 35 -2.11 -17.56 -17.57
CA ILE A 35 -2.84 -16.89 -18.64
C ILE A 35 -3.33 -15.52 -18.19
N LYS A 36 -3.26 -14.55 -19.09
CA LYS A 36 -3.91 -13.26 -18.90
C LYS A 36 -4.63 -12.79 -20.15
N ASN A 37 -5.92 -12.51 -19.98
CA ASN A 37 -6.81 -12.06 -21.04
C ASN A 37 -6.89 -10.53 -21.05
N TYR A 38 -6.85 -9.95 -22.24
CA TYR A 38 -7.02 -8.53 -22.50
C TYR A 38 -8.24 -8.32 -23.40
N ASN A 39 -9.21 -7.55 -22.90
CA ASN A 39 -10.40 -7.07 -23.61
C ASN A 39 -11.16 -8.12 -24.47
N ASN A 40 -11.18 -9.39 -24.03
CA ASN A 40 -11.79 -10.55 -24.71
C ASN A 40 -11.33 -10.81 -26.16
N LYS A 41 -10.26 -10.15 -26.63
CA LYS A 41 -9.73 -10.30 -27.99
C LYS A 41 -8.33 -10.90 -28.05
N PHE A 42 -7.59 -10.84 -26.95
CA PHE A 42 -6.19 -11.24 -26.94
C PHE A 42 -5.76 -11.83 -25.60
N THR A 43 -4.86 -12.80 -25.65
CA THR A 43 -4.39 -13.55 -24.48
C THR A 43 -2.88 -13.68 -24.54
N ILE A 44 -2.21 -13.40 -23.42
CA ILE A 44 -0.82 -13.81 -23.22
C ILE A 44 -0.83 -15.06 -22.35
N SER A 45 -0.09 -16.09 -22.76
CA SER A 45 0.13 -17.28 -21.95
C SER A 45 1.60 -17.48 -21.62
N ILE A 46 1.87 -18.08 -20.47
CA ILE A 46 3.22 -18.35 -19.96
C ILE A 46 3.23 -19.79 -19.48
N ASP A 47 4.14 -20.58 -20.01
CA ASP A 47 4.39 -21.96 -19.61
C ASP A 47 5.74 -22.00 -18.89
N ILE A 48 5.71 -22.05 -17.56
CA ILE A 48 6.89 -22.07 -16.70
C ILE A 48 7.66 -23.36 -16.89
N ASP A 49 6.97 -24.49 -17.04
CA ASP A 49 7.59 -25.80 -17.12
C ASP A 49 8.37 -25.97 -18.42
N ASN A 50 7.87 -25.36 -19.51
CA ASN A 50 8.58 -25.25 -20.79
C ASN A 50 9.37 -23.94 -20.95
N TYR A 51 9.49 -23.14 -19.87
CA TYR A 51 10.21 -21.87 -19.83
C TYR A 51 9.85 -20.89 -20.95
N SER A 52 8.56 -20.73 -21.26
CA SER A 52 8.10 -19.99 -22.42
C SER A 52 6.99 -18.98 -22.20
N ILE A 53 7.00 -17.94 -23.04
CA ILE A 53 5.95 -16.93 -23.13
C ILE A 53 5.39 -16.95 -24.55
N ASP A 54 4.08 -17.02 -24.66
CA ASP A 54 3.33 -16.88 -25.88
C ASP A 54 2.55 -15.55 -25.86
N TYR A 55 2.94 -14.66 -26.78
CA TYR A 55 2.31 -13.37 -27.01
C TYR A 55 1.28 -13.43 -28.16
N GLY A 56 0.85 -14.60 -28.62
CA GLY A 56 -0.06 -14.79 -29.76
C GLY A 56 0.51 -14.36 -31.12
N GLU A 57 -0.31 -14.41 -32.18
CA GLU A 57 0.09 -14.08 -33.56
C GLU A 57 0.44 -12.59 -33.73
N ASN A 58 1.31 -12.25 -34.70
CA ASN A 58 2.11 -11.02 -34.87
C ASN A 58 3.45 -10.96 -34.13
N SER A 59 4.41 -11.71 -34.67
CA SER A 59 5.83 -11.68 -34.31
C SER A 59 6.67 -11.97 -35.55
N TYR A 60 7.58 -11.08 -35.94
CA TYR A 60 8.50 -11.35 -37.04
C TYR A 60 9.75 -12.06 -36.52
N LEU A 61 10.09 -13.18 -37.19
CA LEU A 61 11.24 -14.08 -36.94
C LEU A 61 11.25 -14.76 -35.55
N GLN A 62 10.72 -15.99 -35.56
CA GLN A 62 10.65 -17.01 -34.49
C GLN A 62 9.87 -16.66 -33.20
N TYR A 63 8.56 -16.44 -33.36
CA TYR A 63 7.56 -16.74 -32.32
C TYR A 63 6.30 -17.39 -32.95
N LYS A 64 6.48 -18.19 -34.01
CA LYS A 64 5.45 -19.17 -34.40
C LYS A 64 5.43 -20.40 -33.47
N SER A 65 6.22 -20.37 -32.39
CA SER A 65 6.27 -21.37 -31.32
C SER A 65 6.82 -20.70 -30.06
N PRO A 66 6.54 -21.24 -28.86
CA PRO A 66 6.83 -20.57 -27.58
C PRO A 66 8.33 -20.22 -27.45
N SER A 67 8.67 -19.02 -26.93
CA SER A 67 10.07 -18.67 -26.62
C SER A 67 10.62 -19.65 -25.61
N LYS A 68 11.62 -20.44 -25.95
CA LYS A 68 12.07 -21.55 -25.07
C LYS A 68 12.90 -21.13 -23.85
N ILE A 69 13.04 -19.83 -23.51
CA ILE A 69 13.82 -19.43 -22.34
C ILE A 69 13.25 -18.17 -21.66
N LEU A 70 12.77 -18.30 -20.41
CA LEU A 70 12.50 -17.20 -19.48
C LEU A 70 13.82 -16.66 -18.90
N LYS A 71 14.56 -15.83 -19.65
CA LYS A 71 15.62 -15.01 -19.06
C LYS A 71 15.01 -13.78 -18.42
N HIS A 72 15.80 -13.15 -17.58
CA HIS A 72 15.41 -11.92 -16.88
C HIS A 72 14.98 -10.79 -17.83
N LYS A 73 15.63 -10.68 -19.00
CA LYS A 73 15.27 -9.72 -20.07
C LYS A 73 13.85 -9.94 -20.59
N ASP A 74 13.40 -11.20 -20.68
CA ASP A 74 12.07 -11.55 -21.18
C ASP A 74 10.96 -11.09 -20.22
N ILE A 75 11.24 -11.05 -18.91
CA ILE A 75 10.33 -10.49 -17.90
C ILE A 75 10.19 -8.96 -18.08
N VAL A 76 11.27 -8.27 -18.44
CA VAL A 76 11.24 -6.82 -18.71
C VAL A 76 10.46 -6.52 -20.00
N ILE A 77 10.63 -7.35 -21.03
CA ILE A 77 9.85 -7.27 -22.28
C ILE A 77 8.36 -7.51 -21.97
N LEU A 78 8.05 -8.56 -21.20
CA LEU A 78 6.68 -8.87 -20.77
C LEU A 78 6.03 -7.72 -20.00
N ASP A 79 6.76 -7.07 -19.08
CA ASP A 79 6.30 -5.87 -18.35
C ASP A 79 5.95 -4.72 -19.29
N CYS A 80 6.79 -4.48 -20.29
CA CYS A 80 6.60 -3.42 -21.26
C CYS A 80 5.35 -3.68 -22.12
N VAL A 81 5.21 -4.91 -22.63
CA VAL A 81 4.06 -5.34 -23.44
C VAL A 81 2.76 -5.29 -22.62
N ASP A 82 2.77 -5.77 -21.37
CA ASP A 82 1.60 -5.67 -20.47
C ASP A 82 1.13 -4.22 -20.31
N LYS A 83 2.08 -3.29 -20.08
CA LYS A 83 1.75 -1.88 -19.90
C LYS A 83 1.18 -1.25 -21.16
N LEU A 84 1.74 -1.56 -22.33
CA LEU A 84 1.21 -1.11 -23.62
C LEU A 84 -0.23 -1.59 -23.81
N LEU A 85 -0.48 -2.89 -23.66
CA LEU A 85 -1.84 -3.46 -23.81
C LEU A 85 -2.84 -2.88 -22.80
N ARG A 86 -2.44 -2.71 -21.53
CA ARG A 86 -3.28 -2.07 -20.50
C ARG A 86 -3.57 -0.60 -20.76
N LYS A 87 -2.72 0.07 -21.53
CA LYS A 87 -2.89 1.45 -21.96
C LYS A 87 -3.74 1.58 -23.21
N GLY A 88 -4.24 0.46 -23.73
CA GLY A 88 -5.17 0.43 -24.86
C GLY A 88 -4.48 0.40 -26.22
N TYR A 89 -3.17 0.12 -26.28
CA TYR A 89 -2.54 -0.23 -27.56
C TYR A 89 -3.08 -1.56 -28.03
N ASP A 90 -3.48 -1.63 -29.30
CA ASP A 90 -3.93 -2.87 -29.90
C ASP A 90 -2.74 -3.82 -30.08
N ARG A 91 -2.98 -5.12 -29.85
CA ARG A 91 -1.93 -6.14 -29.94
C ARG A 91 -1.27 -6.16 -31.32
N GLU A 92 -2.02 -5.89 -32.37
CA GLU A 92 -1.56 -5.91 -33.76
C GLU A 92 -0.52 -4.81 -34.05
N ASP A 93 -0.54 -3.73 -33.26
CA ASP A 93 0.40 -2.62 -33.36
C ASP A 93 1.72 -2.90 -32.63
N ILE A 94 1.80 -3.96 -31.82
CA ILE A 94 2.97 -4.29 -31.00
C ILE A 94 3.76 -5.43 -31.65
N VAL A 95 4.99 -5.16 -32.07
CA VAL A 95 5.90 -6.17 -32.62
C VAL A 95 7.00 -6.47 -31.64
N ILE A 96 7.13 -7.74 -31.24
CA ILE A 96 8.18 -8.21 -30.33
C ILE A 96 9.30 -8.87 -31.14
N ILE A 97 10.55 -8.48 -30.89
CA ILE A 97 11.74 -8.97 -31.59
C ILE A 97 12.56 -9.84 -30.61
N ALA A 98 12.51 -11.15 -30.81
CA ALA A 98 13.03 -12.17 -29.87
C ALA A 98 14.56 -12.22 -29.79
N ASP A 99 15.23 -11.99 -30.93
CA ASP A 99 16.62 -12.39 -31.13
C ASP A 99 17.50 -11.16 -31.38
N ALA A 100 17.28 -10.11 -30.58
CA ALA A 100 18.18 -8.97 -30.48
C ALA A 100 19.51 -9.43 -29.86
N LYS A 101 20.34 -10.10 -30.68
CA LYS A 101 21.64 -10.68 -30.33
C LYS A 101 22.68 -9.61 -29.98
N SER A 102 22.44 -8.36 -30.39
CA SER A 102 23.20 -7.19 -29.99
C SER A 102 22.27 -6.16 -29.33
N ASP A 103 22.84 -5.29 -28.50
CA ASP A 103 22.15 -4.15 -27.89
C ASP A 103 21.68 -3.10 -28.94
N GLU A 104 21.98 -3.34 -30.22
CA GLU A 104 21.67 -2.46 -31.34
C GLU A 104 20.30 -2.77 -31.97
N ILE A 105 19.71 -3.93 -31.66
CA ILE A 105 18.40 -4.34 -32.19
C ILE A 105 17.32 -4.09 -31.12
N PRO A 106 16.24 -3.34 -31.44
CA PRO A 106 15.17 -3.10 -30.48
C PRO A 106 14.39 -4.37 -30.14
N ASN A 107 13.85 -4.40 -28.92
CA ASN A 107 13.09 -5.54 -28.41
C ASN A 107 11.59 -5.43 -28.72
N ILE A 108 11.05 -4.21 -28.81
CA ILE A 108 9.65 -3.96 -29.17
C ILE A 108 9.59 -2.81 -30.17
N LEU A 109 8.75 -2.94 -31.20
CA LEU A 109 8.37 -1.86 -32.10
C LEU A 109 6.87 -1.60 -31.96
N LEU A 110 6.49 -0.33 -31.99
CA LEU A 110 5.11 0.07 -32.20
C LEU A 110 4.92 0.48 -33.66
N MET A 111 4.02 -0.23 -34.33
CA MET A 111 3.62 0.03 -35.71
C MET A 111 2.30 0.79 -35.74
N ASN A 112 2.13 1.63 -36.75
CA ASN A 112 0.83 2.18 -37.08
C ASN A 112 0.09 1.22 -38.03
N GLN A 113 -1.17 1.52 -38.31
CA GLN A 113 -2.03 0.72 -39.20
C GLN A 113 -1.51 0.60 -40.63
N SER A 114 -0.59 1.47 -41.07
CA SER A 114 0.09 1.36 -42.36
C SER A 114 1.35 0.49 -42.33
N GLY A 115 1.58 -0.26 -41.24
CA GLY A 115 2.75 -1.14 -41.05
C GLY A 115 4.07 -0.39 -40.83
N THR A 116 4.03 0.91 -40.54
CA THR A 116 5.20 1.76 -40.32
C THR A 116 5.49 1.88 -38.84
N HIS A 117 6.69 1.49 -38.41
CA HIS A 117 7.08 1.61 -37.01
C HIS A 117 7.46 3.06 -36.66
N TYR A 118 7.01 3.54 -35.51
CA TYR A 118 7.21 4.94 -35.09
C TYR A 118 7.84 5.07 -33.69
N VAL A 119 7.77 4.02 -32.86
CA VAL A 119 8.52 3.91 -31.59
C VAL A 119 9.27 2.58 -31.54
N ALA A 120 10.51 2.61 -31.08
CA ALA A 120 11.30 1.43 -30.77
C ALA A 120 11.65 1.39 -29.27
N PHE A 121 11.62 0.20 -28.66
CA PHE A 121 11.99 -0.01 -27.25
C PHE A 121 13.16 -0.97 -27.12
N ASN A 122 14.20 -0.56 -26.39
CA ASN A 122 15.30 -1.41 -25.95
C ASN A 122 15.13 -1.70 -24.45
N CYS A 123 14.86 -2.96 -24.12
CA CYS A 123 14.56 -3.42 -22.77
C CYS A 123 15.83 -3.95 -22.08
N TYR A 124 16.19 -3.36 -20.94
CA TYR A 124 17.35 -3.75 -20.15
C TYR A 124 16.98 -4.07 -18.70
N ARG A 125 17.79 -4.95 -18.09
CA ARG A 125 17.75 -5.18 -16.64
C ARG A 125 18.29 -3.96 -15.90
N TRP A 126 17.59 -3.55 -14.84
CA TRP A 126 18.04 -2.49 -13.94
C TRP A 126 19.41 -2.79 -13.31
N GLY A 127 20.26 -1.77 -13.19
CA GLY A 127 21.62 -1.85 -12.64
C GLY A 127 22.69 -1.41 -13.64
N GLU A 128 23.93 -1.86 -13.45
CA GLU A 128 25.11 -1.42 -14.21
C GLU A 128 24.93 -1.57 -15.74
N LYS A 129 24.21 -2.60 -16.20
CA LYS A 129 23.90 -2.77 -17.64
C LYS A 129 22.94 -1.70 -18.18
N PHE A 130 21.92 -1.30 -17.42
CA PHE A 130 21.01 -0.21 -17.80
C PHE A 130 21.74 1.14 -17.81
N GLU A 131 22.55 1.42 -16.78
CA GLU A 131 23.33 2.66 -16.70
C GLU A 131 24.40 2.74 -17.79
N ASN A 132 25.07 1.64 -18.10
CA ASN A 132 26.02 1.55 -19.21
C ASN A 132 25.31 1.66 -20.57
N ALA A 133 24.14 1.03 -20.75
CA ALA A 133 23.34 1.20 -21.97
C ALA A 133 22.89 2.65 -22.15
N LEU A 134 22.40 3.30 -21.08
CA LEU A 134 22.02 4.70 -21.06
C LEU A 134 23.20 5.63 -21.37
N SER A 135 24.38 5.32 -20.83
CA SER A 135 25.63 6.07 -21.07
C SER A 135 26.16 5.87 -22.50
N ASN A 136 26.12 4.65 -23.03
CA ASN A 136 26.53 4.33 -24.40
C ASN A 136 25.53 4.89 -25.43
N PHE A 137 24.24 4.91 -25.11
CA PHE A 137 23.20 5.49 -25.96
C PHE A 137 23.43 6.98 -26.20
N LYS A 138 23.84 7.72 -25.17
CA LYS A 138 24.25 9.13 -25.29
C LYS A 138 25.47 9.34 -26.19
N LYS A 139 26.23 8.29 -26.53
CA LYS A 139 27.48 8.38 -27.31
C LYS A 139 27.36 7.85 -28.75
N LYS A 140 26.33 7.07 -29.11
CA LYS A 140 26.25 6.29 -30.38
C LYS A 140 24.93 6.43 -31.16
N ILE A 141 24.21 7.54 -31.02
CA ILE A 141 22.87 7.75 -31.58
C ILE A 141 22.75 7.48 -33.10
N GLY A 142 23.82 7.69 -33.88
CA GLY A 142 23.82 7.54 -35.33
C GLY A 142 23.85 6.10 -35.90
N SER A 143 24.33 5.09 -35.16
CA SER A 143 24.52 3.73 -35.72
C SER A 143 23.26 2.87 -35.72
N LEU A 144 22.31 3.13 -34.80
CA LEU A 144 21.04 2.39 -34.71
C LEU A 144 20.12 2.64 -35.92
N PHE A 145 20.21 3.82 -36.54
CA PHE A 145 19.40 4.22 -37.69
C PHE A 145 19.71 3.40 -38.95
N ASN A 146 20.92 2.88 -39.08
CA ASN A 146 21.38 2.14 -40.27
C ASN A 146 20.94 0.67 -40.29
N TYR A 147 20.26 0.18 -39.26
CA TYR A 147 19.84 -1.23 -39.20
C TYR A 147 18.70 -1.56 -40.18
N TYR A 148 17.86 -0.59 -40.56
CA TYR A 148 16.77 -0.79 -41.52
C TYR A 148 17.07 -0.04 -42.81
N GLU A 149 17.80 -0.68 -43.73
CA GLU A 149 18.21 -0.21 -45.07
C GLU A 149 17.07 0.23 -46.03
N LYS A 150 15.87 0.52 -45.55
CA LYS A 150 14.78 1.07 -46.38
C LYS A 150 14.00 2.13 -45.61
N ASN A 151 14.44 3.39 -45.71
CA ASN A 151 13.64 4.63 -45.61
C ASN A 151 12.42 4.68 -44.64
N ILE A 152 12.45 3.98 -43.52
CA ILE A 152 11.39 4.02 -42.51
C ILE A 152 11.94 4.78 -41.29
N LYS A 153 11.44 6.00 -41.09
CA LYS A 153 11.90 6.90 -40.03
C LYS A 153 11.29 6.48 -38.69
N THR A 154 12.05 5.73 -37.88
CA THR A 154 11.76 5.63 -36.44
C THR A 154 11.80 7.02 -35.83
N ARG A 155 10.70 7.47 -35.24
CA ARG A 155 10.59 8.83 -34.70
C ARG A 155 11.06 8.92 -33.25
N TYR A 156 10.82 7.88 -32.47
CA TYR A 156 11.15 7.84 -31.06
C TYR A 156 11.85 6.56 -30.67
N LEU A 157 12.87 6.68 -29.84
CA LEU A 157 13.58 5.55 -29.25
C LEU A 157 13.46 5.58 -27.74
N CYS A 158 13.09 4.45 -27.16
CA CYS A 158 12.84 4.28 -25.74
C CYS A 158 13.77 3.24 -25.13
N ILE A 159 14.50 3.60 -24.07
CA ILE A 159 15.22 2.64 -23.23
C ILE A 159 14.34 2.30 -22.05
N TYR A 160 13.98 1.03 -21.86
CA TYR A 160 13.02 0.58 -20.86
C TYR A 160 13.64 -0.37 -19.84
N SER A 161 13.24 -0.23 -18.57
CA SER A 161 13.59 -1.18 -17.49
C SER A 161 12.43 -1.35 -16.50
N SER A 162 12.33 -2.54 -15.90
CA SER A 162 11.23 -2.85 -14.96
C SER A 162 11.53 -2.42 -13.51
N TYR A 163 10.48 -1.99 -12.79
CA TYR A 163 10.51 -1.74 -11.34
C TYR A 163 10.67 -3.03 -10.52
N LEU A 164 10.32 -4.18 -11.11
CA LEU A 164 10.35 -5.49 -10.45
C LEU A 164 11.76 -5.93 -10.03
N ASP A 165 12.80 -5.25 -10.53
CA ASP A 165 14.21 -5.57 -10.33
C ASP A 165 14.96 -4.56 -9.47
N GLY A 166 14.24 -3.83 -8.62
CA GLY A 166 14.82 -2.76 -7.81
C GLY A 166 15.03 -1.46 -8.58
N GLY A 167 14.33 -1.30 -9.70
CA GLY A 167 14.26 -0.03 -10.43
C GLY A 167 13.70 1.10 -9.56
N LEU A 168 14.12 2.34 -9.82
CA LEU A 168 13.55 3.48 -9.11
C LEU A 168 12.06 3.66 -9.50
N PRO A 169 11.14 3.90 -8.56
CA PRO A 169 9.70 4.00 -8.83
C PRO A 169 9.32 5.14 -9.79
N TYR A 170 10.27 6.05 -10.09
CA TYR A 170 10.08 7.23 -10.93
C TYR A 170 10.92 7.22 -12.22
N LYS A 171 11.77 6.19 -12.47
CA LYS A 171 12.62 6.09 -13.67
C LYS A 171 12.38 4.75 -14.38
N THR A 172 11.29 4.64 -15.12
CA THR A 172 10.95 3.38 -15.82
C THR A 172 11.43 3.34 -17.27
N TYR A 173 11.81 4.48 -17.85
CA TYR A 173 12.37 4.55 -19.20
C TYR A 173 12.99 5.92 -19.53
N SER A 174 13.76 6.01 -20.61
CA SER A 174 14.26 7.26 -21.22
C SER A 174 13.82 7.35 -22.69
N LEU A 175 13.27 8.50 -23.12
CA LEU A 175 12.86 8.76 -24.51
C LEU A 175 13.89 9.64 -25.22
N TYR A 176 14.19 9.28 -26.45
CA TYR A 176 14.99 10.08 -27.37
C TYR A 176 14.14 10.38 -28.59
N ASP A 177 13.88 11.67 -28.83
CA ASP A 177 13.22 12.15 -30.04
C ASP A 177 14.25 12.25 -31.17
N MET A 178 14.04 11.45 -32.21
CA MET A 178 14.93 11.33 -33.35
C MET A 178 14.51 12.24 -34.51
N SER A 179 13.49 13.08 -34.34
CA SER A 179 12.95 13.94 -35.39
C SER A 179 13.80 15.19 -35.68
N ASN A 180 14.80 15.50 -34.86
CA ASN A 180 15.63 16.70 -35.02
C ASN A 180 17.13 16.39 -34.77
N TYR A 181 17.89 16.18 -35.85
CA TYR A 181 19.27 15.65 -35.83
C TYR A 181 20.29 16.58 -35.13
N ASP A 182 20.01 17.89 -35.04
CA ASP A 182 20.98 18.90 -34.56
C ASP A 182 20.83 19.33 -33.10
N ARG A 183 19.79 18.88 -32.38
CA ARG A 183 19.59 19.23 -30.97
C ARG A 183 19.02 18.05 -30.21
N GLU A 184 19.92 17.30 -29.56
CA GLU A 184 19.53 16.35 -28.53
C GLU A 184 18.68 17.07 -27.45
N LYS A 185 17.38 16.79 -27.40
CA LYS A 185 16.57 17.08 -26.22
C LYS A 185 16.39 15.78 -25.44
N ILE A 186 17.22 15.61 -24.40
CA ILE A 186 16.97 14.58 -23.39
C ILE A 186 15.77 15.06 -22.56
N LEU A 187 14.61 14.49 -22.84
CA LEU A 187 13.39 14.74 -22.07
C LEU A 187 13.31 13.70 -20.95
N PHE A 188 13.81 14.04 -19.76
CA PHE A 188 13.58 13.23 -18.56
C PHE A 188 12.14 13.42 -18.09
N HIS A 189 11.25 12.53 -18.52
CA HIS A 189 9.85 12.53 -18.09
C HIS A 189 9.58 11.30 -17.25
N ALA A 190 9.11 11.49 -16.02
CA ALA A 190 8.20 10.51 -15.44
C ALA A 190 7.01 10.44 -16.42
N GLY A 191 6.67 9.26 -16.94
CA GLY A 191 5.41 9.15 -17.66
C GLY A 191 5.38 9.56 -19.15
N ILE A 192 6.19 8.97 -20.03
CA ILE A 192 5.74 8.64 -21.41
C ILE A 192 4.33 7.99 -21.43
N PHE A 193 3.89 7.34 -20.35
CA PHE A 193 2.49 6.89 -20.19
C PHE A 193 1.57 7.87 -19.45
N GLU A 194 2.03 9.05 -19.04
CA GLU A 194 1.26 10.01 -18.24
C GLU A 194 1.09 11.40 -18.86
N SER A 195 1.64 11.73 -20.04
CA SER A 195 1.12 12.92 -20.76
C SER A 195 1.21 13.02 -22.28
N ASP A 196 2.10 12.37 -23.04
CA ASP A 196 2.28 12.75 -24.47
C ASP A 196 2.53 11.61 -25.48
N ILE A 197 1.67 10.59 -25.51
CA ILE A 197 1.35 9.92 -26.78
C ILE A 197 -0.17 9.90 -26.90
N LYS A 198 -0.72 10.85 -27.65
CA LYS A 198 -2.11 10.77 -28.09
C LYS A 198 -2.25 9.51 -28.96
N GLN A 199 -3.28 8.73 -28.67
CA GLN A 199 -3.87 7.82 -29.64
C GLN A 199 -4.04 8.62 -30.94
N TYR A 200 -3.43 8.14 -32.02
CA TYR A 200 -3.57 8.76 -33.33
C TYR A 200 -5.00 8.45 -33.80
N GLU A 201 -5.97 9.20 -33.31
CA GLU A 201 -7.28 9.29 -33.95
C GLU A 201 -7.10 10.12 -35.21
N ILE A 202 -7.44 9.49 -36.33
CA ILE A 202 -7.72 10.08 -37.63
C ILE A 202 -8.39 11.44 -37.42
N THR A 203 -7.87 12.49 -38.06
CA THR A 203 -8.56 13.77 -38.16
C THR A 203 -9.90 13.56 -38.89
N PRO A 204 -11.03 13.96 -38.29
CA PRO A 204 -11.93 14.80 -39.04
C PRO A 204 -12.07 16.16 -38.36
N LEU A 205 -12.03 17.17 -39.22
CA LEU A 205 -12.18 18.60 -38.97
C LEU A 205 -13.22 18.89 -37.88
N CYS A 206 -12.77 19.37 -36.72
CA CYS A 206 -13.66 19.99 -35.74
C CYS A 206 -12.91 21.19 -35.14
N SER A 207 -13.48 22.38 -35.30
CA SER A 207 -12.83 23.66 -35.00
C SER A 207 -12.71 23.88 -33.49
N GLU A 208 -11.76 24.73 -33.06
CA GLU A 208 -11.55 25.07 -31.63
C GLU A 208 -12.83 25.60 -30.94
N ASP A 209 -13.77 26.17 -31.69
CA ASP A 209 -15.07 26.61 -31.15
C ASP A 209 -16.01 25.45 -30.83
N GLU A 210 -15.92 24.33 -31.55
CA GLU A 210 -16.69 23.12 -31.27
C GLU A 210 -16.12 22.33 -30.09
N LYS A 211 -14.79 22.35 -29.89
CA LYS A 211 -14.16 21.88 -28.64
C LYS A 211 -14.64 22.69 -27.44
N LYS A 212 -14.65 24.02 -27.54
CA LYS A 212 -15.17 24.89 -26.47
C LYS A 212 -16.64 24.61 -26.18
N LYS A 213 -17.48 24.41 -27.20
CA LYS A 213 -18.88 23.98 -27.04
C LYS A 213 -19.01 22.61 -26.36
N THR A 214 -18.14 21.66 -26.69
CA THR A 214 -18.16 20.30 -26.14
C THR A 214 -17.68 20.28 -24.68
N ILE A 215 -16.60 20.99 -24.34
CA ILE A 215 -16.14 21.19 -22.97
C ILE A 215 -17.21 21.89 -22.14
N LYS A 216 -17.90 22.89 -22.72
CA LYS A 216 -19.04 23.55 -22.06
C LYS A 216 -20.21 22.59 -21.85
N LYS A 217 -20.55 21.73 -22.82
CA LYS A 217 -21.57 20.66 -22.67
C LYS A 217 -21.20 19.63 -21.60
N ILE A 218 -19.93 19.23 -21.52
CA ILE A 218 -19.42 18.29 -20.50
C ILE A 218 -19.44 18.93 -19.12
N LYS A 219 -18.98 20.19 -18.98
CA LYS A 219 -19.08 20.94 -17.73
C LYS A 219 -20.53 21.14 -17.29
N ILE A 220 -21.47 21.38 -18.22
CA ILE A 220 -22.92 21.47 -17.94
C ILE A 220 -23.51 20.11 -17.54
N LYS A 221 -23.02 18.99 -18.11
CA LYS A 221 -23.42 17.64 -17.69
C LYS A 221 -22.86 17.27 -16.31
N LEU A 222 -21.63 17.67 -16.00
CA LEU A 222 -20.98 17.44 -14.70
C LEU A 222 -21.53 18.37 -13.61
N SER A 223 -21.89 19.61 -13.95
CA SER A 223 -22.52 20.55 -13.01
C SER A 223 -23.96 20.18 -12.61
N LYS A 224 -24.53 19.15 -13.23
CA LYS A 224 -25.79 18.52 -12.80
C LYS A 224 -25.59 17.47 -11.69
N TYR A 225 -24.34 17.13 -11.37
CA TYR A 225 -23.97 16.27 -10.25
C TYR A 225 -23.28 17.12 -9.17
N PRO A 226 -24.02 17.61 -8.15
CA PRO A 226 -23.52 18.57 -7.17
C PRO A 226 -22.41 18.05 -6.23
N GLN A 227 -21.92 16.81 -6.37
CA GLN A 227 -21.06 16.14 -5.38
C GLN A 227 -19.61 15.84 -5.81
N ILE A 228 -19.14 16.28 -6.99
CA ILE A 228 -17.81 15.87 -7.48
C ILE A 228 -16.64 16.58 -6.76
N ASP A 229 -16.84 17.80 -6.25
CA ASP A 229 -15.76 18.58 -5.60
C ASP A 229 -15.30 17.97 -4.26
N ASP A 230 -16.12 17.11 -3.64
CA ASP A 230 -15.80 16.46 -2.38
C ASP A 230 -14.88 15.24 -2.53
N PHE A 231 -14.73 14.69 -3.75
CA PHE A 231 -13.92 13.50 -3.98
C PHE A 231 -12.54 13.84 -4.56
N SER A 232 -11.50 13.43 -3.84
CA SER A 232 -10.14 13.38 -4.40
C SER A 232 -9.96 12.08 -5.16
N VAL A 233 -10.01 12.15 -6.50
CA VAL A 233 -9.93 10.98 -7.38
C VAL A 233 -8.60 10.94 -8.12
N ARG A 234 -7.97 9.75 -8.18
CA ARG A 234 -6.78 9.51 -9.00
C ARG A 234 -6.94 8.21 -9.78
N ASN A 235 -6.88 8.28 -11.11
CA ASN A 235 -6.97 7.12 -12.00
C ASN A 235 -8.21 6.24 -11.76
N GLY A 236 -9.37 6.85 -11.54
CA GLY A 236 -10.63 6.13 -11.26
C GLY A 236 -10.71 5.52 -9.86
N VAL A 237 -9.80 5.90 -8.96
CA VAL A 237 -9.79 5.49 -7.54
C VAL A 237 -10.12 6.70 -6.68
N ILE A 238 -11.10 6.58 -5.79
CA ILE A 238 -11.33 7.59 -4.74
C ILE A 238 -10.21 7.43 -3.72
N ILE A 239 -9.39 8.46 -3.57
CA ILE A 239 -8.29 8.50 -2.60
C ILE A 239 -8.77 9.05 -1.27
N GLU A 240 -9.68 10.02 -1.29
CA GLU A 240 -10.21 10.70 -0.11
C GLU A 240 -11.56 11.33 -0.44
N TYR A 241 -12.51 11.28 0.50
CA TYR A 241 -13.76 12.03 0.48
C TYR A 241 -13.72 13.10 1.57
N LYS A 242 -14.07 14.34 1.21
CA LYS A 242 -13.96 15.53 2.07
C LYS A 242 -15.30 16.16 2.42
N GLY A 243 -16.40 15.63 1.87
CA GLY A 243 -17.73 16.14 2.15
C GLY A 243 -18.27 15.69 3.50
N ASN A 244 -19.42 16.23 3.86
CA ASN A 244 -20.12 16.00 5.14
C ASN A 244 -21.57 15.54 4.93
N GLU A 245 -21.87 14.99 3.75
CA GLU A 245 -23.20 14.52 3.40
C GLU A 245 -23.56 13.25 4.17
N GLN A 246 -24.85 13.11 4.52
CA GLN A 246 -25.37 11.90 5.17
C GLN A 246 -25.59 10.76 4.16
N GLU A 247 -25.86 11.10 2.90
CA GLU A 247 -26.13 10.14 1.84
C GLU A 247 -25.30 10.48 0.61
N ILE A 248 -24.57 9.48 0.11
CA ILE A 248 -23.62 9.66 -0.99
C ILE A 248 -23.89 8.62 -2.06
N THR A 249 -23.90 9.04 -3.32
CA THR A 249 -23.83 8.12 -4.47
C THR A 249 -22.50 8.29 -5.16
N ILE A 250 -21.73 7.20 -5.29
CA ILE A 250 -20.46 7.25 -6.01
C ILE A 250 -20.74 7.45 -7.51
N PRO A 251 -20.20 8.50 -8.15
CA PRO A 251 -20.46 8.73 -9.56
C PRO A 251 -19.67 7.76 -10.45
N ASN A 252 -20.22 7.45 -11.63
CA ASN A 252 -19.43 6.86 -12.71
C ASN A 252 -18.40 7.88 -13.24
N PRO A 253 -17.21 7.46 -13.73
CA PRO A 253 -16.76 6.09 -13.94
C PRO A 253 -15.77 5.60 -12.85
N ILE A 254 -16.03 5.87 -11.57
CA ILE A 254 -15.16 5.37 -10.49
C ILE A 254 -15.17 3.85 -10.48
N THR A 255 -13.98 3.26 -10.35
CA THR A 255 -13.79 1.80 -10.38
C THR A 255 -13.25 1.23 -9.08
N GLN A 256 -12.76 2.07 -8.16
CA GLN A 256 -12.20 1.61 -6.89
C GLN A 256 -12.39 2.64 -5.78
N ILE A 257 -12.54 2.13 -4.56
CA ILE A 257 -12.44 2.90 -3.33
C ILE A 257 -11.07 2.62 -2.73
N GLY A 258 -10.27 3.66 -2.55
CA GLY A 258 -8.92 3.58 -2.00
C GLY A 258 -8.90 3.19 -0.53
N MET A 259 -7.71 2.81 -0.05
CA MET A 259 -7.48 2.56 1.37
C MET A 259 -7.76 3.83 2.18
N GLY A 260 -8.64 3.74 3.17
CA GLY A 260 -9.00 4.89 4.01
C GLY A 260 -9.71 6.05 3.30
N ALA A 261 -10.33 5.82 2.14
CA ALA A 261 -10.92 6.89 1.34
C ALA A 261 -12.03 7.69 2.06
N PHE A 262 -12.82 7.03 2.91
CA PHE A 262 -13.89 7.60 3.73
C PHE A 262 -13.51 7.50 5.22
N TRP A 263 -12.24 7.66 5.56
CA TRP A 263 -11.78 7.55 6.94
C TRP A 263 -12.44 8.64 7.82
N ASP A 264 -13.10 8.21 8.89
CA ASP A 264 -13.76 9.05 9.90
C ASP A 264 -14.82 9.99 9.30
N CYS A 265 -15.51 9.56 8.23
CA CYS A 265 -16.66 10.27 7.69
C CYS A 265 -17.88 10.08 8.61
N THR A 266 -17.87 10.77 9.75
CA THR A 266 -18.87 10.59 10.81
C THR A 266 -20.27 11.06 10.43
N PHE A 267 -20.44 11.88 9.39
CA PHE A 267 -21.76 12.30 8.92
C PHE A 267 -22.44 11.25 8.04
N LEU A 268 -21.65 10.39 7.37
CA LEU A 268 -22.14 9.45 6.38
C LEU A 268 -23.00 8.35 7.02
N LYS A 269 -24.27 8.28 6.60
CA LYS A 269 -25.25 7.25 7.00
C LYS A 269 -25.46 6.17 5.96
N SER A 270 -25.50 6.54 4.68
CA SER A 270 -25.72 5.61 3.58
C SER A 270 -24.83 5.95 2.40
N ILE A 271 -24.32 4.91 1.73
CA ILE A 271 -23.52 5.07 0.52
C ILE A 271 -23.95 4.08 -0.56
N ILE A 272 -24.24 4.60 -1.74
CA ILE A 272 -24.58 3.83 -2.93
C ILE A 272 -23.32 3.73 -3.79
N LEU A 273 -22.81 2.51 -3.94
CA LEU A 273 -21.67 2.22 -4.82
C LEU A 273 -22.17 2.04 -6.26
N ASN A 274 -21.51 2.66 -7.24
CA ASN A 274 -21.87 2.44 -8.65
C ASN A 274 -21.46 1.04 -9.12
N ASP A 275 -22.15 0.56 -10.17
CA ASP A 275 -21.88 -0.75 -10.78
C ASP A 275 -20.49 -0.88 -11.42
N GLY A 276 -19.68 0.19 -11.44
CA GLY A 276 -18.28 0.16 -11.89
C GLY A 276 -17.26 -0.23 -10.81
N ILE A 277 -17.62 -0.25 -9.52
CA ILE A 277 -16.66 -0.53 -8.44
C ILE A 277 -16.20 -1.99 -8.48
N MET A 278 -14.91 -2.18 -8.74
CA MET A 278 -14.26 -3.50 -8.72
C MET A 278 -13.55 -3.80 -7.40
N ARG A 279 -13.22 -2.76 -6.61
CA ARG A 279 -12.40 -2.91 -5.40
C ARG A 279 -12.79 -1.94 -4.29
N ILE A 280 -12.85 -2.46 -3.07
CA ILE A 280 -12.96 -1.69 -1.82
C ILE A 280 -11.67 -1.85 -1.02
N GLY A 281 -10.96 -0.76 -0.77
CA GLY A 281 -9.70 -0.75 -0.02
C GLY A 281 -9.86 -1.14 1.45
N GLY A 282 -8.76 -1.54 2.09
CA GLY A 282 -8.74 -1.79 3.54
C GLY A 282 -8.96 -0.49 4.31
N ASP A 283 -9.57 -0.57 5.49
CA ASP A 283 -9.93 0.58 6.31
C ASP A 283 -10.74 1.67 5.54
N ALA A 284 -11.36 1.37 4.38
CA ALA A 284 -11.94 2.39 3.48
C ALA A 284 -13.00 3.27 4.13
N PHE A 285 -13.82 2.72 5.02
CA PHE A 285 -14.86 3.40 5.79
C PHE A 285 -14.53 3.41 7.28
N TYR A 286 -13.25 3.34 7.64
CA TYR A 286 -12.86 3.22 9.04
C TYR A 286 -13.44 4.36 9.87
N LYS A 287 -14.14 4.04 10.97
CA LYS A 287 -14.83 5.00 11.84
C LYS A 287 -15.90 5.87 11.16
N CYS A 288 -16.56 5.40 10.09
CA CYS A 288 -17.85 5.97 9.69
C CYS A 288 -18.93 5.59 10.71
N ILE A 289 -18.96 6.28 11.86
CA ILE A 289 -19.73 5.85 13.04
C ILE A 289 -21.24 5.80 12.81
N ASN A 290 -21.73 6.58 11.86
CA ASN A 290 -23.15 6.66 11.50
C ASN A 290 -23.51 5.83 10.27
N LEU A 291 -22.55 5.13 9.64
CA LEU A 291 -22.83 4.31 8.46
C LEU A 291 -23.70 3.12 8.85
N GLU A 292 -24.91 3.06 8.29
CA GLU A 292 -25.94 2.07 8.63
C GLU A 292 -26.05 0.97 7.59
N ASN A 293 -26.01 1.30 6.30
CA ASN A 293 -26.23 0.33 5.23
C ASN A 293 -25.21 0.52 4.10
N LEU A 294 -24.69 -0.60 3.59
CA LEU A 294 -23.89 -0.65 2.37
C LEU A 294 -24.16 -1.97 1.66
N ASN A 295 -24.54 -1.89 0.38
CA ASN A 295 -24.58 -3.04 -0.50
C ASN A 295 -23.23 -3.16 -1.24
N ILE A 296 -22.70 -4.38 -1.33
CA ILE A 296 -21.51 -4.72 -2.11
C ILE A 296 -21.97 -5.11 -3.53
N PRO A 297 -21.77 -4.26 -4.58
CA PRO A 297 -22.26 -4.54 -5.92
C PRO A 297 -21.65 -5.79 -6.53
N SER A 298 -22.37 -6.39 -7.49
CA SER A 298 -21.96 -7.60 -8.22
C SER A 298 -20.58 -7.51 -8.89
N THR A 299 -20.13 -6.30 -9.22
CA THR A 299 -18.85 -6.04 -9.88
C THR A 299 -17.65 -6.01 -8.94
N VAL A 300 -17.85 -5.94 -7.62
CA VAL A 300 -16.75 -5.93 -6.65
C VAL A 300 -16.09 -7.31 -6.60
N ARG A 301 -14.78 -7.36 -6.85
CA ARG A 301 -13.98 -8.60 -6.85
C ARG A 301 -12.95 -8.66 -5.75
N GLU A 302 -12.62 -7.53 -5.14
CA GLU A 302 -11.59 -7.43 -4.11
C GLU A 302 -12.02 -6.52 -2.97
N ILE A 303 -11.87 -7.01 -1.74
CA ILE A 303 -12.10 -6.26 -0.50
C ILE A 303 -10.83 -6.37 0.36
N GLY A 304 -10.33 -5.22 0.82
CA GLY A 304 -9.14 -5.14 1.67
C GLY A 304 -9.39 -5.53 3.13
N ASN A 305 -8.39 -5.30 3.99
CA ASN A 305 -8.50 -5.58 5.42
C ASN A 305 -9.56 -4.69 6.08
N ASP A 306 -10.62 -5.33 6.58
CA ASP A 306 -11.77 -4.73 7.26
C ASP A 306 -12.06 -3.27 6.90
N PRO A 307 -12.72 -3.03 5.75
CA PRO A 307 -13.09 -1.69 5.33
C PRO A 307 -13.99 -0.96 6.32
N PHE A 308 -14.69 -1.69 7.20
CA PHE A 308 -15.76 -1.18 8.05
C PHE A 308 -15.39 -1.20 9.54
N ALA A 309 -14.10 -1.35 9.85
CA ALA A 309 -13.63 -1.30 11.22
C ALA A 309 -13.98 0.04 11.87
N GLY A 310 -14.60 0.00 13.06
CA GLY A 310 -15.08 1.20 13.75
C GLY A 310 -16.44 1.73 13.25
N CYS A 311 -17.17 1.00 12.40
CA CYS A 311 -18.55 1.30 12.04
C CYS A 311 -19.50 0.47 12.94
N PRO A 312 -20.05 1.03 14.03
CA PRO A 312 -20.82 0.27 15.01
C PRO A 312 -22.16 -0.23 14.47
N SER A 313 -22.78 0.53 13.56
CA SER A 313 -24.16 0.31 13.11
C SER A 313 -24.28 -0.41 11.78
N VAL A 314 -23.19 -0.53 11.02
CA VAL A 314 -23.24 -0.98 9.61
C VAL A 314 -23.85 -2.38 9.46
N SER A 315 -24.82 -2.48 8.56
CA SER A 315 -25.34 -3.70 7.95
C SER A 315 -24.79 -3.79 6.54
N LEU A 316 -24.39 -4.99 6.14
CA LEU A 316 -23.95 -5.25 4.77
C LEU A 316 -25.03 -6.03 4.03
N GLU A 317 -25.17 -5.71 2.75
CA GLU A 317 -25.78 -6.56 1.73
C GLU A 317 -24.70 -6.95 0.72
N ASN A 318 -24.89 -8.04 -0.02
CA ASN A 318 -23.89 -8.54 -0.94
C ASN A 318 -24.50 -9.15 -2.20
N ASP A 319 -24.35 -8.44 -3.31
CA ASP A 319 -24.69 -8.90 -4.67
C ASP A 319 -23.50 -9.52 -5.40
N SER A 320 -22.29 -9.46 -4.84
CA SER A 320 -21.09 -10.05 -5.42
C SER A 320 -20.97 -11.54 -5.14
N GLU A 321 -20.82 -12.32 -6.21
CA GLU A 321 -20.52 -13.76 -6.12
C GLU A 321 -19.11 -14.08 -5.59
N HIS A 322 -18.26 -13.07 -5.39
CA HIS A 322 -16.89 -13.23 -4.89
C HIS A 322 -16.80 -13.22 -3.36
N PHE A 323 -17.91 -12.94 -2.66
CA PHE A 323 -17.97 -12.87 -1.21
C PHE A 323 -19.14 -13.67 -0.67
N ILE A 324 -19.04 -14.06 0.60
CA ILE A 324 -20.09 -14.76 1.31
C ILE A 324 -20.42 -13.92 2.54
N LEU A 325 -21.69 -13.54 2.67
CA LEU A 325 -22.22 -12.88 3.85
C LEU A 325 -23.11 -13.87 4.60
N GLU A 326 -22.66 -14.30 5.78
CA GLU A 326 -23.37 -15.28 6.60
C GLU A 326 -23.48 -14.77 8.04
N ASP A 327 -24.70 -14.73 8.56
CA ASP A 327 -25.01 -14.16 9.87
C ASP A 327 -24.40 -12.76 10.09
N GLY A 328 -24.36 -11.96 9.02
CA GLY A 328 -23.75 -10.64 8.98
C GLY A 328 -22.21 -10.61 8.95
N VAL A 329 -21.53 -11.75 9.00
CA VAL A 329 -20.06 -11.84 8.89
C VAL A 329 -19.69 -11.99 7.41
N LEU A 330 -18.78 -11.14 6.94
CA LEU A 330 -18.34 -11.14 5.55
C LEU A 330 -17.05 -11.96 5.39
N TYR A 331 -17.06 -12.87 4.43
CA TYR A 331 -15.94 -13.74 4.06
C TYR A 331 -15.61 -13.60 2.57
N ASN A 332 -14.41 -14.03 2.19
CA ASN A 332 -14.13 -14.29 0.78
C ASN A 332 -14.90 -15.53 0.28
N ARG A 333 -15.03 -15.70 -1.05
CA ARG A 333 -15.78 -16.83 -1.66
C ARG A 333 -15.42 -18.21 -1.13
N LYS A 334 -14.16 -18.44 -0.74
CA LYS A 334 -13.68 -19.74 -0.24
C LYS A 334 -13.80 -19.89 1.29
N LYS A 335 -14.32 -18.89 1.99
CA LYS A 335 -14.29 -18.75 3.47
C LYS A 335 -12.93 -19.04 4.09
N THR A 336 -11.87 -18.70 3.38
CA THR A 336 -10.49 -18.81 3.90
C THR A 336 -10.07 -17.55 4.65
N GLN A 337 -10.85 -16.48 4.56
CA GLN A 337 -10.57 -15.18 5.18
C GLN A 337 -11.87 -14.57 5.70
N ILE A 338 -11.81 -14.02 6.92
CA ILE A 338 -12.85 -13.13 7.45
C ILE A 338 -12.47 -11.72 7.01
N LEU A 339 -13.35 -11.09 6.22
CA LEU A 339 -13.16 -9.74 5.69
C LEU A 339 -13.74 -8.68 6.63
N HIS A 340 -14.85 -8.98 7.32
CA HIS A 340 -15.46 -8.10 8.32
C HIS A 340 -16.28 -8.90 9.34
N TYR A 341 -16.11 -8.60 10.64
CA TYR A 341 -16.99 -9.07 11.70
C TYR A 341 -17.72 -7.87 12.32
N PRO A 342 -19.07 -7.83 12.34
CA PRO A 342 -19.78 -6.65 12.79
C PRO A 342 -19.58 -6.31 14.27
N ILE A 343 -19.38 -5.03 14.57
CA ILE A 343 -19.27 -4.51 15.94
C ILE A 343 -20.58 -4.75 16.72
N LYS A 344 -21.73 -4.50 16.08
CA LYS A 344 -23.05 -4.74 16.67
C LYS A 344 -23.38 -6.21 16.92
N LYS A 345 -22.60 -7.17 16.40
CA LYS A 345 -22.88 -8.59 16.59
C LYS A 345 -22.69 -8.93 18.07
N GLN A 346 -23.77 -9.31 18.75
CA GLN A 346 -23.80 -9.51 20.20
C GLN A 346 -23.37 -10.92 20.63
N LEU A 347 -22.80 -11.71 19.72
CA LEU A 347 -22.40 -13.08 19.98
C LEU A 347 -21.26 -13.11 21.02
N LYS A 348 -21.48 -13.79 22.14
CA LYS A 348 -20.51 -13.89 23.24
C LYS A 348 -19.36 -14.87 22.95
N HIS A 349 -19.63 -15.89 22.14
CA HIS A 349 -18.68 -16.95 21.80
C HIS A 349 -18.67 -17.15 20.29
N PHE A 350 -17.51 -17.00 19.65
CA PHE A 350 -17.38 -17.17 18.21
C PHE A 350 -16.35 -18.25 17.88
N GLU A 351 -16.82 -19.32 17.25
CA GLU A 351 -15.96 -20.33 16.65
C GLU A 351 -15.65 -19.90 15.21
N ILE A 352 -14.38 -19.58 14.95
CA ILE A 352 -13.98 -19.21 13.59
C ILE A 352 -14.14 -20.46 12.70
N PRO A 353 -14.77 -20.36 11.52
CA PRO A 353 -15.01 -21.52 10.66
C PRO A 353 -13.71 -22.27 10.33
N SER A 354 -13.77 -23.61 10.33
CA SER A 354 -12.60 -24.47 10.12
C SER A 354 -11.91 -24.29 8.77
N SER A 355 -12.59 -23.69 7.78
CA SER A 355 -12.03 -23.32 6.48
C SER A 355 -11.09 -22.10 6.53
N VAL A 356 -11.19 -21.27 7.57
CA VAL A 356 -10.43 -20.02 7.68
C VAL A 356 -8.94 -20.31 7.84
N ARG A 357 -8.14 -19.59 7.05
CA ARG A 357 -6.67 -19.68 7.03
C ARG A 357 -6.02 -18.37 7.48
N TYR A 358 -6.67 -17.23 7.24
CA TYR A 358 -6.13 -15.92 7.57
C TYR A 358 -7.16 -15.09 8.36
N ILE A 359 -6.72 -14.54 9.49
CA ILE A 359 -7.45 -13.54 10.26
C ILE A 359 -6.72 -12.21 10.09
N ASN A 360 -7.37 -11.25 9.45
CA ASN A 360 -6.72 -10.02 9.01
C ASN A 360 -6.80 -8.91 10.07
N LYS A 361 -6.14 -7.79 9.79
CA LYS A 361 -6.13 -6.61 10.65
C LYS A 361 -7.56 -6.17 10.93
N HIS A 362 -7.84 -5.80 12.18
CA HIS A 362 -9.12 -5.27 12.65
C HIS A 362 -10.33 -6.21 12.57
N THR A 363 -10.15 -7.50 12.25
CA THR A 363 -11.29 -8.42 12.06
C THR A 363 -12.34 -8.38 13.17
N PHE A 364 -11.99 -8.24 14.46
CA PHE A 364 -12.97 -8.16 15.56
C PHE A 364 -13.04 -6.78 16.23
N TYR A 365 -12.50 -5.74 15.60
CA TYR A 365 -12.28 -4.42 16.20
C TYR A 365 -13.52 -3.87 16.94
N ASP A 366 -13.32 -3.37 18.17
CA ASP A 366 -14.32 -2.73 19.05
C ASP A 366 -15.58 -3.58 19.37
N ASN A 367 -15.59 -4.89 19.07
CA ASN A 367 -16.71 -5.74 19.50
C ASN A 367 -16.67 -5.98 21.02
N ILE A 368 -17.45 -5.19 21.75
CA ILE A 368 -17.52 -5.24 23.22
C ILE A 368 -18.34 -6.42 23.76
N HIS A 369 -19.03 -7.18 22.91
CA HIS A 369 -19.89 -8.29 23.29
C HIS A 369 -19.16 -9.63 23.27
N LEU A 370 -18.17 -9.76 22.39
CA LEU A 370 -17.36 -10.96 22.24
C LEU A 370 -16.54 -11.20 23.50
N ARG A 371 -16.70 -12.40 24.10
CA ARG A 371 -16.05 -12.82 25.34
C ARG A 371 -15.06 -13.96 25.09
N SER A 372 -15.32 -14.79 24.07
CA SER A 372 -14.43 -15.89 23.74
C SER A 372 -14.40 -16.23 22.26
N ILE A 373 -13.25 -16.69 21.79
CA ILE A 373 -13.00 -17.09 20.40
C ILE A 373 -12.29 -18.44 20.35
N VAL A 374 -12.62 -19.26 19.36
CA VAL A 374 -11.84 -20.44 18.97
C VAL A 374 -11.10 -20.18 17.67
N ILE A 375 -9.78 -20.34 17.68
CA ILE A 375 -8.90 -20.28 16.50
C ILE A 375 -8.72 -21.71 15.99
N PRO A 376 -9.26 -22.08 14.81
CA PRO A 376 -9.25 -23.46 14.33
C PRO A 376 -7.90 -23.86 13.75
N LYS A 377 -7.71 -25.18 13.61
CA LYS A 377 -6.45 -25.83 13.18
C LYS A 377 -5.83 -25.25 11.90
N ARG A 378 -6.65 -24.81 10.93
CA ARG A 378 -6.19 -24.36 9.60
C ARG A 378 -5.76 -22.90 9.54
N VAL A 379 -5.92 -22.13 10.62
CA VAL A 379 -5.44 -20.74 10.68
C VAL A 379 -3.91 -20.75 10.71
N ILE A 380 -3.30 -20.24 9.64
CA ILE A 380 -1.84 -20.16 9.48
C ILE A 380 -1.32 -18.73 9.63
N TRP A 381 -2.23 -17.74 9.59
CA TRP A 381 -1.89 -16.32 9.68
C TRP A 381 -2.91 -15.58 10.52
N ILE A 382 -2.40 -14.79 11.46
CA ILE A 382 -3.17 -13.85 12.27
C ILE A 382 -2.42 -12.53 12.18
N GLU A 383 -3.09 -11.47 11.72
CA GLU A 383 -2.52 -10.14 11.80
C GLU A 383 -2.40 -9.66 13.25
N ASN A 384 -1.58 -8.65 13.48
CA ASN A 384 -1.43 -8.16 14.84
C ASN A 384 -2.68 -7.38 15.28
N ASN A 385 -3.02 -7.50 16.57
CA ASN A 385 -4.11 -6.76 17.22
C ASN A 385 -5.53 -7.01 16.64
N ILE A 386 -5.88 -8.27 16.39
CA ILE A 386 -7.24 -8.63 15.95
C ILE A 386 -8.33 -8.37 17.00
N PHE A 387 -7.95 -8.18 18.28
CA PHE A 387 -8.87 -7.97 19.41
C PHE A 387 -8.89 -6.53 19.93
N SER A 388 -8.43 -5.56 19.14
CA SER A 388 -8.44 -4.15 19.51
C SER A 388 -9.83 -3.73 20.00
N GLY A 389 -9.91 -3.14 21.20
CA GLY A 389 -11.16 -2.64 21.78
C GLY A 389 -12.23 -3.71 22.08
N CYS A 390 -11.91 -4.99 21.88
CA CYS A 390 -12.77 -6.08 22.30
C CYS A 390 -12.84 -6.19 23.83
N LYS A 391 -13.63 -7.15 24.31
CA LYS A 391 -13.63 -7.60 25.72
C LYS A 391 -13.45 -9.12 25.80
N VAL A 392 -12.58 -9.67 24.95
CA VAL A 392 -12.30 -11.11 24.84
C VAL A 392 -11.51 -11.56 26.06
N GLY A 393 -12.11 -12.37 26.93
CA GLY A 393 -11.44 -12.89 28.13
C GLY A 393 -10.80 -14.26 27.93
N LYS A 394 -11.19 -14.99 26.87
CA LYS A 394 -10.73 -16.36 26.60
C LYS A 394 -10.50 -16.57 25.11
N VAL A 395 -9.32 -17.02 24.73
CA VAL A 395 -9.05 -17.51 23.37
C VAL A 395 -8.65 -18.98 23.48
N VAL A 396 -9.35 -19.84 22.75
CA VAL A 396 -9.00 -21.26 22.59
C VAL A 396 -8.23 -21.36 21.28
N ASN A 397 -7.01 -21.89 21.31
CA ASN A 397 -6.19 -22.04 20.12
C ASN A 397 -6.02 -23.52 19.75
N GLU A 398 -6.56 -23.92 18.61
CA GLU A 398 -6.34 -25.22 18.00
C GLU A 398 -5.29 -25.19 16.88
N SER A 399 -4.91 -23.99 16.42
CA SER A 399 -3.89 -23.85 15.38
C SER A 399 -2.50 -24.26 15.90
N PRO A 400 -1.75 -25.07 15.14
CA PRO A 400 -0.39 -25.45 15.52
C PRO A 400 0.63 -24.30 15.34
N TYR A 401 0.24 -23.19 14.72
CA TYR A 401 1.11 -22.05 14.40
C TYR A 401 1.15 -20.98 15.49
N PHE A 402 0.25 -21.05 16.47
CA PHE A 402 0.13 -20.07 17.55
C PHE A 402 0.18 -20.75 18.91
N CYS A 403 0.43 -19.94 19.93
CA CYS A 403 0.24 -20.36 21.31
C CYS A 403 -0.22 -19.18 22.17
N ILE A 404 -0.84 -19.50 23.30
CA ILE A 404 -1.38 -18.52 24.24
C ILE A 404 -0.69 -18.72 25.56
N ASP A 405 -0.27 -17.61 26.16
CA ASP A 405 0.32 -17.59 27.49
C ASP A 405 -0.10 -16.31 28.21
N ASN A 406 -0.60 -16.43 29.44
CA ASN A 406 -1.05 -15.31 30.29
C ASN A 406 -1.94 -14.26 29.60
N GLY A 407 -2.83 -14.71 28.70
CA GLY A 407 -3.74 -13.80 28.00
C GLY A 407 -3.11 -13.03 26.83
N VAL A 408 -1.96 -13.50 26.36
CA VAL A 408 -1.21 -12.97 25.23
C VAL A 408 -1.11 -14.05 24.15
N LEU A 409 -1.36 -13.65 22.90
CA LEU A 409 -1.25 -14.50 21.71
C LEU A 409 0.14 -14.32 21.09
N TYR A 410 0.83 -15.44 20.89
CA TYR A 410 2.14 -15.53 20.25
C TYR A 410 2.11 -16.47 19.04
N ASN A 411 3.16 -16.43 18.22
CA ASN A 411 3.46 -17.57 17.35
C ASN A 411 3.87 -18.81 18.18
N LYS A 412 3.91 -19.97 17.53
CA LYS A 412 4.13 -21.27 18.18
C LYS A 412 5.37 -21.33 19.08
N ASN A 413 6.47 -20.72 18.67
CA ASN A 413 7.74 -20.72 19.41
C ASN A 413 7.88 -19.53 20.37
N LYS A 414 6.83 -18.73 20.56
CA LYS A 414 6.79 -17.45 21.29
C LYS A 414 7.89 -16.45 20.89
N SER A 415 8.38 -16.49 19.65
CA SER A 415 9.33 -15.48 19.17
C SER A 415 8.68 -14.14 18.80
N GLN A 416 7.37 -14.10 18.59
CA GLN A 416 6.63 -12.87 18.28
C GLN A 416 5.34 -12.74 19.09
N VAL A 417 5.11 -11.56 19.67
CA VAL A 417 3.84 -11.13 20.27
C VAL A 417 2.90 -10.62 19.17
N TYR A 418 1.68 -11.15 19.08
CA TYR A 418 0.66 -10.72 18.11
C TYR A 418 -0.41 -9.82 18.73
N SER A 419 -0.90 -10.16 19.92
CA SER A 419 -1.96 -9.40 20.59
C SER A 419 -2.06 -9.77 22.06
N VAL A 420 -2.29 -8.77 22.91
CA VAL A 420 -2.81 -8.98 24.28
C VAL A 420 -4.33 -8.89 24.23
N PHE A 421 -5.01 -9.99 24.58
CA PHE A 421 -6.47 -10.02 24.64
C PHE A 421 -6.98 -9.95 26.08
N ASN A 422 -6.17 -10.31 27.08
CA ASN A 422 -6.60 -10.18 28.47
C ASN A 422 -6.61 -8.71 28.92
N HIS A 423 -7.78 -8.06 28.80
CA HIS A 423 -7.97 -6.68 29.21
C HIS A 423 -7.84 -6.43 30.73
N LYS A 424 -7.74 -7.49 31.56
CA LYS A 424 -7.49 -7.38 33.01
C LYS A 424 -6.00 -7.49 33.36
N LEU A 425 -5.13 -7.76 32.38
CA LEU A 425 -3.70 -7.94 32.60
C LEU A 425 -3.08 -6.63 33.10
N LYS A 426 -2.51 -6.67 34.31
CA LYS A 426 -1.84 -5.52 34.93
C LYS A 426 -0.33 -5.53 34.77
N LYS A 427 0.28 -6.71 34.85
CA LYS A 427 1.73 -6.90 34.78
C LYS A 427 2.06 -7.94 33.73
N LEU A 428 3.03 -7.66 32.86
CA LEU A 428 3.58 -8.62 31.93
C LEU A 428 5.10 -8.58 31.93
N VAL A 429 5.72 -9.74 32.07
CA VAL A 429 7.14 -9.94 31.74
C VAL A 429 7.16 -10.76 30.46
N LEU A 430 7.79 -10.22 29.41
CA LEU A 430 7.89 -10.96 28.15
C LEU A 430 8.81 -12.17 28.35
N PRO A 431 8.45 -13.36 27.83
CA PRO A 431 9.34 -14.50 27.82
C PRO A 431 10.66 -14.21 27.08
N ASP A 432 11.74 -14.85 27.51
CA ASP A 432 13.08 -14.65 26.94
C ASP A 432 13.17 -15.03 25.46
N ASN A 433 12.32 -15.92 24.96
CA ASN A 433 12.33 -16.29 23.54
C ASN A 433 11.69 -15.24 22.62
N VAL A 434 11.02 -14.21 23.17
CA VAL A 434 10.43 -13.14 22.37
C VAL A 434 11.53 -12.33 21.71
N GLN A 435 11.52 -12.30 20.38
CA GLN A 435 12.41 -11.50 19.55
C GLN A 435 11.70 -10.27 18.98
N LYS A 436 10.38 -10.34 18.84
CA LYS A 436 9.57 -9.33 18.17
C LYS A 436 8.30 -8.98 18.92
N ILE A 437 8.13 -7.70 19.22
CA ILE A 437 6.85 -7.12 19.63
C ILE A 437 6.14 -6.65 18.36
N GLY A 438 5.00 -7.28 18.04
CA GLY A 438 4.23 -7.03 16.83
C GLY A 438 3.63 -5.62 16.76
N LYS A 439 3.23 -5.20 15.56
CA LYS A 439 2.57 -3.90 15.34
C LYS A 439 1.26 -3.85 16.14
N ASN A 440 0.93 -2.76 16.82
CA ASN A 440 -0.31 -2.64 17.61
C ASN A 440 -0.52 -3.74 18.69
N SER A 441 0.47 -4.57 19.02
CA SER A 441 0.25 -5.79 19.82
C SER A 441 -0.28 -5.55 21.24
N PHE A 442 -0.07 -4.35 21.80
CA PHE A 442 -0.58 -3.90 23.09
C PHE A 442 -1.54 -2.70 22.96
N TYR A 443 -2.06 -2.44 21.76
CA TYR A 443 -2.88 -1.26 21.49
C TYR A 443 -4.10 -1.19 22.44
N TRP A 444 -4.32 -0.05 23.08
CA TRP A 444 -5.36 0.19 24.09
C TRP A 444 -5.35 -0.77 25.29
N CYS A 445 -4.20 -1.33 25.68
CA CYS A 445 -4.07 -2.05 26.95
C CYS A 445 -4.07 -1.10 28.16
N LYS A 446 -5.21 -0.43 28.41
CA LYS A 446 -5.38 0.62 29.45
C LYS A 446 -5.13 0.16 30.89
N ASN A 447 -5.27 -1.14 31.15
CA ASN A 447 -5.07 -1.73 32.47
C ASN A 447 -3.66 -2.29 32.68
N LEU A 448 -2.84 -2.35 31.62
CA LEU A 448 -1.45 -2.79 31.76
C LEU A 448 -0.66 -1.67 32.43
N GLU A 449 -0.25 -1.93 33.66
CA GLU A 449 0.49 -1.04 34.55
C GLU A 449 2.00 -1.27 34.42
N TYR A 450 2.45 -2.49 34.09
CA TYR A 450 3.88 -2.81 33.97
C TYR A 450 4.16 -3.75 32.81
N LEU A 451 5.21 -3.44 32.04
CA LEU A 451 5.78 -4.32 31.02
C LEU A 451 7.31 -4.36 31.09
N GLN A 452 7.86 -5.57 31.20
CA GLN A 452 9.30 -5.82 31.00
C GLN A 452 9.58 -6.35 29.60
N ILE A 453 10.40 -5.61 28.85
CA ILE A 453 10.95 -6.03 27.56
C ILE A 453 12.09 -7.01 27.82
N SER A 454 12.00 -8.22 27.28
CA SER A 454 12.99 -9.28 27.51
C SER A 454 14.25 -9.13 26.65
N LYS A 455 15.33 -9.79 27.10
CA LYS A 455 16.68 -9.63 26.58
C LYS A 455 16.87 -9.87 25.07
N ASN A 456 16.07 -10.76 24.47
CA ASN A 456 16.21 -11.13 23.05
C ASN A 456 15.34 -10.28 22.11
N VAL A 457 14.61 -9.30 22.61
CA VAL A 457 13.78 -8.42 21.77
C VAL A 457 14.67 -7.52 20.91
N THR A 458 14.68 -7.75 19.60
CA THR A 458 15.43 -6.93 18.63
C THR A 458 14.52 -6.07 17.75
N HIS A 459 13.23 -6.40 17.72
CA HIS A 459 12.25 -5.65 16.92
C HIS A 459 11.01 -5.26 17.72
N ILE A 460 10.69 -3.98 17.69
CA ILE A 460 9.44 -3.43 18.20
C ILE A 460 8.74 -2.74 17.04
N GLY A 461 7.58 -3.27 16.67
CA GLY A 461 6.79 -2.82 15.55
C GLY A 461 6.21 -1.41 15.73
N TYR A 462 5.38 -1.01 14.78
CA TYR A 462 4.64 0.25 14.83
C TYR A 462 3.52 0.21 15.89
N ASN A 463 3.35 1.28 16.66
CA ASN A 463 2.24 1.49 17.60
C ASN A 463 1.94 0.38 18.63
N PRO A 464 2.93 -0.38 19.12
CA PRO A 464 2.64 -1.48 20.02
C PRO A 464 1.87 -1.00 21.25
N PHE A 465 2.21 0.16 21.82
CA PHE A 465 1.74 0.63 23.13
C PHE A 465 0.80 1.84 23.09
N VAL A 466 0.26 2.21 21.92
CA VAL A 466 -0.65 3.37 21.83
C VAL A 466 -1.88 3.13 22.71
N GLY A 467 -2.23 4.09 23.55
CA GLY A 467 -3.37 4.00 24.48
C GLY A 467 -3.10 3.23 25.77
N CYS A 468 -1.87 2.77 26.02
CA CYS A 468 -1.44 2.18 27.30
C CYS A 468 -1.16 3.27 28.34
N SER A 469 -2.22 3.91 28.85
CA SER A 469 -2.11 5.14 29.64
C SER A 469 -1.46 5.01 31.02
N LYS A 470 -1.33 3.79 31.56
CA LYS A 470 -0.77 3.50 32.90
C LYS A 470 0.59 2.80 32.85
N LEU A 471 1.15 2.62 31.67
CA LEU A 471 2.23 1.67 31.45
C LEU A 471 3.57 2.19 31.97
N GLU A 472 4.17 1.45 32.89
CA GLU A 472 5.58 1.56 33.24
C GLU A 472 6.40 0.52 32.46
N LEU A 473 7.59 0.92 32.01
CA LEU A 473 8.46 0.08 31.19
C LEU A 473 9.77 -0.21 31.89
N THR A 474 10.19 -1.47 31.79
CA THR A 474 11.55 -1.91 32.06
C THR A 474 12.10 -2.67 30.86
N ASN A 475 13.42 -2.74 30.74
CA ASN A 475 14.07 -3.30 29.57
C ASN A 475 15.33 -4.08 29.93
N GLU A 476 15.42 -5.29 29.41
CA GLU A 476 16.63 -6.13 29.43
C GLU A 476 17.25 -6.28 28.03
N SER A 477 16.59 -5.79 26.97
CA SER A 477 17.12 -5.88 25.61
C SER A 477 18.33 -4.99 25.41
N SER A 478 19.36 -5.54 24.75
CA SER A 478 20.54 -4.79 24.33
C SER A 478 20.28 -3.81 23.19
N ASP A 479 19.13 -3.86 22.50
CA ASP A 479 18.82 -2.97 21.37
C ASP A 479 18.06 -1.71 21.79
N PHE A 480 17.42 -1.77 22.96
CA PHE A 480 16.59 -0.70 23.51
C PHE A 480 17.17 -0.15 24.81
N THR A 481 16.68 1.01 25.22
CA THR A 481 16.93 1.62 26.53
C THR A 481 15.68 2.35 26.98
N ILE A 482 15.54 2.54 28.30
CA ILE A 482 14.52 3.39 28.90
C ILE A 482 15.23 4.58 29.54
N GLU A 483 14.96 5.80 29.08
CA GLU A 483 15.49 7.03 29.65
C GLU A 483 14.34 8.00 29.89
N ASN A 484 14.24 8.57 31.09
CA ASN A 484 13.11 9.41 31.51
C ASN A 484 11.74 8.73 31.25
N GLY A 485 11.67 7.41 31.43
CA GLY A 485 10.47 6.60 31.14
C GLY A 485 10.20 6.33 29.65
N MET A 486 10.96 6.94 28.73
CA MET A 486 10.78 6.79 27.29
C MET A 486 11.56 5.59 26.74
N LEU A 487 10.90 4.82 25.89
CA LEU A 487 11.50 3.71 25.16
C LEU A 487 12.24 4.21 23.91
N ILE A 488 13.53 3.91 23.85
CA ILE A 488 14.43 4.37 22.79
C ILE A 488 15.09 3.18 22.11
N ASN A 489 15.16 3.21 20.77
CA ASN A 489 16.02 2.30 20.02
C ASN A 489 17.43 2.92 19.93
N LYS A 490 18.42 2.27 20.53
CA LYS A 490 19.78 2.83 20.67
C LYS A 490 20.47 3.02 19.32
N LYS A 491 20.38 2.00 18.46
CA LYS A 491 21.03 2.00 17.14
C LYS A 491 20.50 3.10 16.23
N LEU A 492 19.18 3.30 16.23
CA LEU A 492 18.51 4.26 15.37
C LEU A 492 18.41 5.66 15.99
N LYS A 493 18.77 5.83 17.27
CA LYS A 493 18.56 7.08 18.03
C LYS A 493 17.10 7.56 17.89
N LEU A 494 16.18 6.60 18.02
CA LEU A 494 14.76 6.75 17.70
C LEU A 494 13.94 6.60 18.99
N LEU A 495 13.22 7.65 19.35
CA LEU A 495 12.25 7.61 20.44
C LEU A 495 11.02 6.84 19.94
N LYS A 496 10.84 5.62 20.45
CA LYS A 496 9.79 4.70 20.00
C LYS A 496 8.46 4.93 20.71
N PHE A 497 8.49 5.25 22.00
CA PHE A 497 7.28 5.40 22.81
C PHE A 497 7.57 6.16 24.10
N CYS A 498 6.65 7.04 24.47
CA CYS A 498 6.59 7.77 25.72
C CYS A 498 5.26 7.42 26.40
N PRO A 499 5.27 6.70 27.53
CA PRO A 499 4.07 6.48 28.32
C PRO A 499 3.49 7.79 28.86
N ASN A 500 2.16 7.95 28.83
CA ASN A 500 1.51 9.11 29.47
C ASN A 500 1.82 9.21 30.99
N SER A 501 2.16 8.10 31.63
CA SER A 501 2.54 8.04 33.05
C SER A 501 3.90 8.67 33.35
N CYS A 502 4.81 8.77 32.38
CA CYS A 502 6.12 9.41 32.59
C CYS A 502 6.15 10.88 32.19
N VAL A 503 4.99 11.45 31.80
CA VAL A 503 4.89 12.84 31.37
C VAL A 503 4.50 13.72 32.55
N ASP A 504 5.39 14.64 32.89
CA ASP A 504 5.19 15.73 33.84
C ASP A 504 5.76 17.06 33.28
N ASP A 505 5.86 18.10 34.10
CA ASP A 505 6.38 19.41 33.67
C ASP A 505 7.93 19.42 33.48
N THR A 506 8.62 18.31 33.79
CA THR A 506 10.09 18.16 33.71
C THR A 506 10.56 17.21 32.61
N ILE A 507 9.65 16.61 31.84
CA ILE A 507 9.99 15.64 30.81
C ILE A 507 10.92 16.22 29.74
N GLU A 508 12.06 15.56 29.52
CA GLU A 508 13.06 15.96 28.50
C GLU A 508 13.42 14.81 27.58
N ILE A 509 13.39 15.07 26.26
CA ILE A 509 13.92 14.15 25.23
C ILE A 509 15.45 14.18 25.27
N PRO A 510 16.15 13.03 25.32
CA PRO A 510 17.60 12.99 25.27
C PRO A 510 18.18 13.68 24.02
N ASP A 511 19.26 14.44 24.21
CA ASP A 511 19.88 15.31 23.21
C ASP A 511 20.58 14.58 22.05
N TYR A 512 20.62 13.26 22.08
CA TYR A 512 21.16 12.45 20.99
C TYR A 512 20.06 11.92 20.06
N ILE A 513 18.77 12.04 20.42
CA ILE A 513 17.65 11.53 19.62
C ILE A 513 17.59 12.25 18.28
N LYS A 514 17.49 11.47 17.20
CA LYS A 514 17.41 11.97 15.83
C LYS A 514 15.99 11.93 15.27
N ILE A 515 15.17 11.00 15.75
CA ILE A 515 13.83 10.77 15.22
C ILE A 515 12.84 10.65 16.39
N ILE A 516 11.80 11.48 16.37
CA ILE A 516 10.61 11.28 17.20
C ILE A 516 9.69 10.35 16.42
N GLY A 517 9.57 9.12 16.91
CA GLY A 517 8.96 8.03 16.18
C GLY A 517 7.44 8.11 16.09
N ARG A 518 6.90 7.37 15.13
CA ARG A 518 5.46 7.33 14.83
C ARG A 518 4.63 7.05 16.08
N ASN A 519 3.71 7.97 16.40
CA ASN A 519 2.86 7.97 17.61
C ASN A 519 3.59 7.80 18.95
N SER A 520 4.85 8.21 19.02
CA SER A 520 5.66 8.04 20.22
C SER A 520 5.06 8.72 21.47
N PHE A 521 4.50 9.92 21.34
CA PHE A 521 3.78 10.65 22.39
C PHE A 521 2.25 10.59 22.21
N SER A 522 1.72 9.72 21.35
CA SER A 522 0.28 9.73 21.07
C SER A 522 -0.54 9.45 22.34
N PHE A 523 -1.59 10.25 22.56
CA PHE A 523 -2.42 10.25 23.76
C PHE A 523 -1.66 10.51 25.07
N CYS A 524 -0.52 11.23 25.04
CA CYS A 524 0.08 11.84 26.22
C CYS A 524 -0.76 13.04 26.69
N ILE A 525 -1.93 12.77 27.26
CA ILE A 525 -2.87 13.79 27.74
C ILE A 525 -2.32 14.63 28.88
N ASN A 526 -1.29 14.18 29.60
CA ASN A 526 -0.64 14.97 30.65
C ASN A 526 0.39 15.97 30.09
N LEU A 527 0.77 15.85 28.81
CA LEU A 527 1.79 16.71 28.19
C LEU A 527 1.24 18.12 28.00
N LYS A 528 1.84 19.12 28.65
CA LYS A 528 1.47 20.54 28.49
C LYS A 528 2.40 21.31 27.56
N THR A 529 3.70 21.06 27.69
CA THR A 529 4.78 21.62 26.88
C THR A 529 5.85 20.55 26.69
N LEU A 530 6.71 20.72 25.69
CA LEU A 530 7.84 19.83 25.48
C LEU A 530 8.97 20.56 24.76
N ARG A 531 10.20 20.43 25.28
CA ARG A 531 11.40 20.87 24.57
C ARG A 531 11.85 19.78 23.61
N ILE A 532 11.88 20.08 22.32
CA ILE A 532 12.48 19.21 21.30
C ILE A 532 13.96 19.61 21.13
N PRO A 533 14.93 18.70 21.30
CA PRO A 533 16.35 19.04 21.18
C PRO A 533 16.78 19.26 19.72
N ASN A 534 17.81 20.08 19.52
CA ASN A 534 18.40 20.41 18.21
C ASN A 534 19.01 19.21 17.47
N SER A 535 19.04 18.04 18.10
CA SER A 535 19.46 16.80 17.48
C SER A 535 18.39 16.19 16.58
N VAL A 536 17.11 16.51 16.81
CA VAL A 536 15.97 15.91 16.11
C VAL A 536 15.92 16.42 14.68
N LYS A 537 15.78 15.47 13.75
CA LYS A 537 15.70 15.69 12.31
C LYS A 537 14.33 15.40 11.72
N LEU A 538 13.60 14.44 12.30
CA LEU A 538 12.32 13.97 11.79
C LEU A 538 11.31 13.80 12.92
N ILE A 539 10.11 14.33 12.70
CA ILE A 539 8.92 14.04 13.51
C ILE A 539 7.96 13.20 12.67
N GLU A 540 7.85 11.91 12.99
CA GLU A 540 7.08 10.96 12.21
C GLU A 540 5.57 11.09 12.45
N ARG A 541 4.80 10.40 11.59
CA ARG A 541 3.33 10.46 11.57
C ARG A 541 2.71 10.25 12.96
N GLY A 542 1.79 11.14 13.34
CA GLY A 542 1.02 11.01 14.58
C GLY A 542 1.82 11.13 15.88
N SER A 543 3.09 11.56 15.84
CA SER A 543 3.98 11.57 17.02
C SER A 543 3.35 12.16 18.28
N PHE A 544 2.63 13.27 18.18
CA PHE A 544 1.91 13.95 19.27
C PHE A 544 0.39 13.88 19.12
N GLY A 545 -0.13 12.96 18.30
CA GLY A 545 -1.56 12.84 18.03
C GLY A 545 -2.36 12.57 19.32
N GLY A 546 -3.32 13.43 19.63
CA GLY A 546 -4.17 13.31 20.81
C GLY A 546 -3.55 13.83 22.11
N CYS A 547 -2.43 14.56 22.08
CA CYS A 547 -1.89 15.28 23.23
C CYS A 547 -2.80 16.48 23.59
N SER A 548 -3.93 16.20 24.23
CA SER A 548 -5.05 17.14 24.38
C SER A 548 -4.73 18.36 25.25
N ASN A 549 -3.73 18.29 26.13
CA ASN A 549 -3.31 19.40 26.97
C ASN A 549 -2.07 20.15 26.47
N LEU A 550 -1.44 19.71 25.36
CA LEU A 550 -0.28 20.39 24.79
C LEU A 550 -0.73 21.76 24.28
N SER A 551 -0.20 22.84 24.85
CA SER A 551 -0.67 24.20 24.57
C SER A 551 0.22 24.99 23.61
N GLU A 552 1.53 24.75 23.70
CA GLU A 552 2.56 25.36 22.87
C GLU A 552 3.70 24.37 22.65
N ILE A 553 4.30 24.39 21.46
CA ILE A 553 5.54 23.65 21.18
C ILE A 553 6.47 24.45 20.26
N LYS A 554 7.76 24.39 20.57
CA LYS A 554 8.82 25.00 19.75
C LYS A 554 9.56 23.89 19.03
N ILE A 555 9.49 23.90 17.70
CA ILE A 555 10.19 22.96 16.83
C ILE A 555 11.54 23.59 16.45
N PRO A 556 12.68 22.97 16.76
CA PRO A 556 13.98 23.54 16.43
C PRO A 556 14.26 23.50 14.93
N ASP A 557 15.10 24.42 14.46
CA ASP A 557 15.48 24.55 13.04
C ASP A 557 16.16 23.30 12.47
N SER A 558 16.64 22.41 13.33
CA SER A 558 17.21 21.13 12.94
C SER A 558 16.20 20.15 12.33
N VAL A 559 14.89 20.35 12.57
CA VAL A 559 13.83 19.46 12.08
C VAL A 559 13.58 19.71 10.60
N GLU A 560 13.93 18.71 9.80
CA GLU A 560 13.87 18.77 8.33
C GLU A 560 12.48 18.42 7.80
N LYS A 561 11.74 17.54 8.50
CA LYS A 561 10.42 17.06 8.07
C LYS A 561 9.49 16.76 9.25
N ILE A 562 8.21 17.12 9.08
CA ILE A 562 7.10 16.71 9.94
C ILE A 562 6.05 16.00 9.09
N GLU A 563 5.67 14.79 9.50
CA GLU A 563 4.77 13.92 8.74
C GLU A 563 3.29 14.05 9.15
N LYS A 564 2.42 13.46 8.31
CA LYS A 564 0.96 13.52 8.44
C LYS A 564 0.48 13.26 9.86
N TRP A 565 -0.48 14.06 10.33
CA TRP A 565 -1.13 13.93 11.64
C TRP A 565 -0.24 14.11 12.88
N ALA A 566 1.00 14.58 12.75
CA ALA A 566 1.94 14.68 13.88
C ALA A 566 1.37 15.40 15.12
N PHE A 567 0.50 16.40 14.95
CA PHE A 567 -0.16 17.15 16.03
C PHE A 567 -1.70 17.13 15.89
N SER A 568 -2.24 16.03 15.36
CA SER A 568 -3.70 15.86 15.23
C SER A 568 -4.40 15.79 16.58
N HIS A 569 -5.63 16.31 16.69
CA HIS A 569 -6.45 16.30 17.91
C HIS A 569 -5.76 16.86 19.16
N CYS A 570 -4.81 17.79 19.01
CA CYS A 570 -4.17 18.51 20.10
C CYS A 570 -5.05 19.70 20.48
N LYS A 571 -6.12 19.42 21.22
CA LYS A 571 -7.25 20.36 21.45
C LYS A 571 -6.88 21.70 22.07
N LYS A 572 -5.79 21.78 22.84
CA LYS A 572 -5.29 23.03 23.45
C LYS A 572 -4.11 23.67 22.70
N LEU A 573 -3.62 23.05 21.63
CA LEU A 573 -2.43 23.52 20.93
C LEU A 573 -2.77 24.79 20.16
N SER A 574 -2.37 25.92 20.72
CA SER A 574 -2.69 27.25 20.21
C SER A 574 -1.57 27.82 19.34
N LYS A 575 -0.32 27.45 19.62
CA LYS A 575 0.87 28.02 18.94
C LYS A 575 1.93 26.95 18.67
N VAL A 576 2.48 26.97 17.46
CA VAL A 576 3.63 26.16 17.06
C VAL A 576 4.66 27.06 16.39
N HIS A 577 5.86 27.11 16.96
CA HIS A 577 7.01 27.79 16.34
C HIS A 577 7.80 26.79 15.51
N ILE A 578 8.10 27.13 14.26
CA ILE A 578 8.78 26.24 13.32
C ILE A 578 9.60 27.01 12.29
N SER A 579 10.70 26.42 11.83
CA SER A 579 11.51 26.98 10.74
C SER A 579 10.73 27.01 9.42
N LYS A 580 11.03 28.02 8.59
CA LYS A 580 10.55 28.10 7.20
C LYS A 580 11.00 26.92 6.33
N ASP A 581 12.15 26.32 6.65
CA ASP A 581 12.77 25.25 5.85
C ASP A 581 12.20 23.86 6.16
N THR A 582 11.44 23.71 7.25
CA THR A 582 10.85 22.42 7.63
C THR A 582 9.78 22.00 6.63
N LYS A 583 9.94 20.80 6.05
CA LYS A 583 8.95 20.19 5.14
C LYS A 583 7.74 19.68 5.92
N LEU A 584 6.56 20.12 5.53
CA LEU A 584 5.29 19.73 6.15
C LEU A 584 4.48 18.85 5.21
N GLU A 585 4.05 17.68 5.71
CA GLU A 585 3.00 16.92 5.05
C GLU A 585 1.61 17.49 5.36
N GLU A 586 0.58 17.03 4.63
CA GLU A 586 -0.81 17.44 4.84
C GLU A 586 -1.34 17.00 6.22
N TYR A 587 -2.40 17.65 6.71
CA TYR A 587 -3.17 17.21 7.89
C TYR A 587 -2.38 17.12 9.21
N ILE A 588 -1.28 17.86 9.36
CA ILE A 588 -0.46 17.85 10.59
C ILE A 588 -1.28 18.26 11.82
N PHE A 589 -2.14 19.28 11.69
CA PHE A 589 -2.93 19.90 12.76
C PHE A 589 -4.43 19.61 12.65
N THR A 590 -4.83 18.50 12.02
CA THR A 590 -6.25 18.11 11.94
C THR A 590 -6.89 18.12 13.32
N GLU A 591 -8.02 18.80 13.48
CA GLU A 591 -8.76 18.94 14.75
C GLU A 591 -7.95 19.61 15.88
N SER A 592 -7.02 20.51 15.53
CA SER A 592 -6.23 21.33 16.47
C SER A 592 -6.42 22.83 16.14
N PRO A 593 -6.71 23.71 17.12
CA PRO A 593 -7.01 25.13 16.88
C PRO A 593 -5.75 26.01 16.65
N THR A 594 -4.74 25.45 16.00
CA THR A 594 -3.35 25.91 16.08
C THR A 594 -2.99 27.02 15.10
N ILE A 595 -2.27 28.03 15.57
CA ILE A 595 -1.59 29.04 14.74
C ILE A 595 -0.14 28.60 14.51
N LEU A 596 0.27 28.54 13.24
CA LEU A 596 1.64 28.22 12.84
C LEU A 596 2.47 29.50 12.70
N ILE A 597 3.54 29.63 13.48
CA ILE A 597 4.47 30.76 13.46
C ILE A 597 5.76 30.29 12.76
N ARG A 598 5.93 30.68 11.49
CA ARG A 598 7.14 30.37 10.73
C ARG A 598 8.21 31.44 10.96
N THR A 599 9.28 31.09 11.64
CA THR A 599 10.44 31.96 11.89
C THR A 599 11.49 31.80 10.81
#